data_AF-A0A426VZ35-F1
#
_entry.id   AF-A0A426VZ35-F1
#
_cell.length_a   1.000
_cell.length_b   1.000
_cell.length_c   1.000
_cell.angle_alpha   90.00
_cell.angle_beta   90.00
_cell.angle_gamma   90.00
#
_symmetry.space_group_name_H-M   'P 1'
#
loop_
_entity.id
_entity.type
_entity.pdbx_description
1 polymer ?
#
loop_
_entity_poly.entity_id
_entity_poly.type
_entity_poly.pdbx_seq_one_letter_code
_entity_poly.pdbx_strand_id
1 'polypeptide(L)'
;MELPAIKIPQFELPFDIPVLLHPPIDHFLVALPVIVLLLELVNLVLKKRAIGITSFFLLLLTVVAAVAAYFTGSTDGKEAFPLLSEAAQGKLKAHKLLGTYLVMLSVVVLVFKLLSAMIKRGLMKALYLLLLVLFVAGILKQGKDGGELVYKYGVNVEKVQEIDSELDDVKEELEDLKEETKEAPVVQAVKEKAADVVEAAKEKTAEVKEKIEAKMNEVKKMVETPKEKAGSAEVAPAATTTQPEANSTH
;
A
#
# COMPACT_ATOMS: atom_id res chain seq x y z
N MET A 1 -7.04 -7.85 -2.91
CA MET A 1 -8.35 -8.53 -2.79
C MET A 1 -8.85 -8.27 -1.40
N GLU A 2 -10.06 -7.72 -1.26
CA GLU A 2 -10.69 -7.50 0.04
C GLU A 2 -11.29 -8.83 0.53
N LEU A 3 -11.12 -9.13 1.81
CA LEU A 3 -11.71 -10.32 2.41
C LEU A 3 -13.21 -10.07 2.63
N PRO A 4 -14.08 -11.08 2.49
CA PRO A 4 -15.50 -10.91 2.76
C PRO A 4 -15.74 -10.54 4.23
N ALA A 5 -16.71 -9.65 4.48
CA ALA A 5 -17.08 -9.28 5.85
C ALA A 5 -17.80 -10.44 6.56
N ILE A 6 -17.37 -10.75 7.79
CA ILE A 6 -17.98 -11.80 8.62
C ILE A 6 -18.58 -11.14 9.86
N LYS A 7 -19.86 -11.44 10.13
CA LYS A 7 -20.52 -11.08 11.39
C LYS A 7 -20.35 -12.23 12.38
N ILE A 8 -19.38 -12.10 13.29
CA ILE A 8 -19.28 -12.99 14.45
C ILE A 8 -20.23 -12.46 15.53
N PRO A 9 -21.03 -13.31 16.19
CA PRO A 9 -21.84 -12.89 17.33
C PRO A 9 -20.96 -12.22 18.38
N GLN A 10 -21.35 -11.01 18.81
CA GLN A 10 -20.67 -10.30 19.89
C GLN A 10 -20.97 -11.07 21.18
N PHE A 11 -19.95 -11.68 21.77
CA PHE A 11 -20.06 -12.30 23.08
C PHE A 11 -19.57 -11.29 24.11
N GLU A 12 -20.45 -10.85 25.00
CA GLU A 12 -20.07 -9.99 26.12
C GLU A 12 -19.48 -10.88 27.23
N LEU A 13 -18.24 -10.59 27.62
CA LEU A 13 -17.62 -11.28 28.73
C LEU A 13 -18.21 -10.74 30.05
N PRO A 14 -18.30 -11.57 31.10
CA PRO A 14 -18.82 -11.15 32.41
C PRO A 14 -17.84 -10.26 33.19
N PHE A 15 -16.80 -9.74 32.54
CA PHE A 15 -15.74 -8.91 33.12
C PHE A 15 -15.17 -7.96 32.07
N ASP A 16 -14.59 -6.85 32.54
CA ASP A 16 -13.96 -5.85 31.69
C ASP A 16 -12.54 -6.27 31.29
N ILE A 17 -12.17 -5.97 30.04
CA ILE A 17 -10.83 -6.19 29.53
C ILE A 17 -10.05 -4.87 29.64
N PRO A 18 -8.90 -4.84 30.34
CA PRO A 18 -8.04 -3.65 30.36
C PRO A 18 -7.56 -3.27 28.96
N VAL A 19 -7.53 -1.97 28.69
CA VAL A 19 -6.96 -1.40 27.47
C VAL A 19 -5.46 -1.66 27.37
N LEU A 20 -4.93 -1.68 26.15
CA LEU A 20 -3.52 -1.88 25.81
C LEU A 20 -2.99 -3.29 26.14
N LEU A 21 -3.87 -4.25 26.43
CA LEU A 21 -3.48 -5.65 26.60
C LEU A 21 -3.22 -6.37 25.27
N HIS A 22 -3.69 -5.82 24.15
CA HIS A 22 -3.57 -6.50 22.86
C HIS A 22 -2.11 -6.70 22.44
N PRO A 23 -1.23 -5.67 22.42
CA PRO A 23 0.15 -5.86 21.96
C PRO A 23 0.92 -6.90 22.80
N PRO A 24 0.89 -6.89 24.15
CA PRO A 24 1.53 -7.94 24.93
C PRO A 24 1.10 -9.36 24.55
N ILE A 25 -0.21 -9.60 24.37
CA ILE A 25 -0.73 -10.91 23.99
C ILE A 25 -0.29 -11.30 22.57
N ASP A 26 -0.30 -10.34 21.65
CA ASP A 26 0.10 -10.54 20.27
C ASP A 26 1.57 -10.96 20.12
N HIS A 27 2.47 -10.42 20.95
CA HIS A 27 3.88 -10.84 20.93
C HIS A 27 4.04 -12.34 21.20
N PHE A 28 3.28 -12.88 22.16
CA PHE A 28 3.26 -14.32 22.42
C PHE A 28 2.59 -15.08 21.28
N LEU A 29 1.48 -14.58 20.76
CA LEU A 29 0.74 -15.21 19.66
C LEU A 29 1.57 -15.34 18.39
N VAL A 30 2.36 -14.33 18.02
CA VAL A 30 3.15 -14.34 16.78
C VAL A 30 4.27 -15.39 16.84
N ALA A 31 4.90 -15.59 17.99
CA ALA A 31 6.03 -16.50 18.15
C ALA A 31 5.61 -17.99 18.17
N LEU A 32 4.53 -18.33 18.87
CA LEU A 32 4.10 -19.71 19.08
C LEU A 32 3.93 -20.54 17.78
N PRO A 33 3.15 -20.12 16.76
CA PRO A 33 2.93 -20.92 15.57
C PRO A 33 4.19 -21.06 14.70
N VAL A 34 5.11 -20.10 14.77
CA VAL A 34 6.44 -20.22 14.12
C VAL A 34 7.23 -21.35 14.78
N ILE A 35 7.26 -21.40 16.11
CA ILE A 35 7.91 -22.48 16.86
C ILE A 35 7.24 -23.83 16.56
N VAL A 36 5.90 -23.88 16.52
CA VAL A 36 5.16 -25.09 16.13
C VAL A 36 5.60 -25.57 14.75
N LEU A 37 5.66 -24.68 13.76
CA LEU A 37 6.10 -25.03 12.41
C LEU A 37 7.53 -25.61 12.41
N LEU A 38 8.46 -24.97 13.11
CA LEU A 38 9.84 -25.48 13.21
C LEU A 38 9.88 -26.88 13.86
N LEU A 39 9.13 -27.08 14.95
CA LEU A 39 9.04 -28.39 15.61
C LEU A 39 8.44 -29.45 14.70
N GLU A 40 7.42 -29.13 13.92
CA GLU A 40 6.83 -30.07 12.97
C GLU A 40 7.80 -30.45 11.85
N LEU A 41 8.54 -29.48 11.30
CA LEU A 41 9.58 -29.73 10.30
C LEU A 41 10.68 -30.63 10.85
N VAL A 42 11.15 -30.37 12.07
CA VAL A 42 12.11 -31.25 12.76
C VAL A 42 11.51 -32.64 12.99
N ASN A 43 10.23 -32.72 13.36
CA ASN A 43 9.56 -33.99 13.59
C ASN A 43 9.28 -34.80 12.31
N LEU A 44 9.33 -34.19 11.12
CA LEU A 44 9.31 -34.92 9.85
C LEU A 44 10.52 -35.86 9.74
N VAL A 45 11.69 -35.38 10.16
CA VAL A 45 12.96 -36.10 10.07
C VAL A 45 13.14 -36.99 11.30
N LEU A 46 13.02 -36.43 12.50
CA LEU A 46 13.33 -37.15 13.75
C LEU A 46 12.24 -38.14 14.18
N LYS A 47 10.98 -37.90 13.78
CA LYS A 47 9.83 -38.77 14.08
C LYS A 47 9.70 -39.13 15.57
N LYS A 48 10.01 -38.17 16.45
CA LYS A 48 9.99 -38.37 17.91
C LYS A 48 8.63 -38.01 18.46
N ARG A 49 8.01 -38.94 19.19
CA ARG A 49 6.69 -38.74 19.82
C ARG A 49 6.65 -37.50 20.72
N ALA A 50 7.71 -37.25 21.50
CA ALA A 50 7.80 -36.09 22.38
C ALA A 50 7.69 -34.75 21.64
N ILE A 51 8.31 -34.62 20.45
CA ILE A 51 8.24 -33.41 19.63
C ILE A 51 6.80 -33.20 19.14
N GLY A 52 6.15 -34.27 18.66
CA GLY A 52 4.76 -34.20 18.20
C GLY A 52 3.73 -33.87 19.30
N ILE A 53 3.99 -34.30 20.54
CA ILE A 53 3.16 -33.93 21.70
C ILE A 53 3.40 -32.45 22.07
N THR A 54 4.66 -32.01 22.10
CA THR A 54 5.02 -30.64 22.43
C THR A 54 4.42 -29.66 21.43
N SER A 55 4.55 -29.94 20.12
CA SER A 55 3.97 -29.09 19.07
C SER A 55 2.45 -29.04 19.14
N PHE A 56 1.78 -30.13 19.54
CA PHE A 56 0.34 -30.14 19.76
C PHE A 56 -0.07 -29.20 20.91
N PHE A 57 0.61 -29.25 22.05
CA PHE A 57 0.29 -28.35 23.18
C PHE A 57 0.59 -26.88 22.86
N LEU A 58 1.69 -26.60 22.15
CA LEU A 58 1.98 -25.24 21.69
C LEU A 58 0.92 -24.73 20.70
N LEU A 59 0.43 -25.60 19.81
CA LEU A 59 -0.66 -25.24 18.89
C LEU A 59 -1.98 -24.99 19.63
N LEU A 60 -2.27 -25.77 20.67
CA LEU A 60 -3.42 -25.50 21.55
C LEU A 60 -3.28 -24.12 22.23
N LEU A 61 -2.09 -23.80 22.73
CA LEU A 61 -1.80 -22.50 23.32
C LEU A 61 -1.93 -21.37 22.29
N THR A 62 -1.54 -21.61 21.03
CA THR A 62 -1.76 -20.65 19.93
C THR A 62 -3.24 -20.34 19.73
N VAL A 63 -4.13 -21.35 19.77
CA VAL A 63 -5.58 -21.12 19.64
C VAL A 63 -6.09 -20.27 20.81
N VAL A 64 -5.69 -20.59 22.04
CA VAL A 64 -6.06 -19.80 23.23
C VAL A 64 -5.56 -18.36 23.13
N ALA A 65 -4.29 -18.16 22.74
CA ALA A 65 -3.70 -16.85 22.56
C ALA A 65 -4.38 -16.06 21.42
N ALA A 66 -4.78 -16.72 20.32
CA ALA A 66 -5.48 -16.08 19.22
C ALA A 66 -6.86 -15.55 19.65
N VAL A 67 -7.59 -16.35 20.45
CA VAL A 67 -8.87 -15.92 21.02
C VAL A 67 -8.67 -14.75 21.99
N ALA A 68 -7.66 -14.81 22.87
CA ALA A 68 -7.34 -13.72 23.78
C ALA A 68 -6.95 -12.43 23.04
N ALA A 69 -6.14 -12.54 21.98
CA ALA A 69 -5.76 -11.44 21.09
C ALA A 69 -6.99 -10.81 20.40
N TYR A 70 -7.96 -11.63 19.97
CA TYR A 70 -9.19 -11.13 19.37
C TYR A 70 -10.00 -10.25 20.33
N PHE A 71 -10.19 -10.71 21.57
CA PHE A 71 -10.96 -9.97 22.56
C PHE A 71 -10.26 -8.69 23.02
N THR A 72 -8.96 -8.78 23.31
CA THR A 72 -8.16 -7.61 23.68
C THR A 72 -8.05 -6.60 22.54
N GLY A 73 -7.76 -7.05 21.31
CA GLY A 73 -7.71 -6.19 20.14
C GLY A 73 -9.08 -5.59 19.75
N SER A 74 -10.18 -6.30 20.02
CA SER A 74 -11.52 -5.72 19.85
C SER A 74 -11.84 -4.66 20.90
N THR A 75 -11.24 -4.72 22.08
CA THR A 75 -11.38 -3.69 23.13
C THR A 75 -10.55 -2.47 22.74
N ASP A 76 -9.25 -2.66 22.54
CA ASP A 76 -8.31 -1.62 22.13
C ASP A 76 -8.74 -0.92 20.83
N GLY A 77 -9.26 -1.70 19.87
CA GLY A 77 -9.76 -1.16 18.62
C GLY A 77 -11.01 -0.32 18.77
N LYS A 78 -11.91 -0.62 19.73
CA LYS A 78 -13.12 0.18 19.96
C LYS A 78 -12.77 1.54 20.57
N GLU A 79 -11.87 1.56 21.54
CA GLU A 79 -11.41 2.79 22.20
C GLU A 79 -10.62 3.70 21.25
N ALA A 80 -9.75 3.12 20.41
CA ALA A 80 -8.98 3.91 19.46
C ALA A 80 -9.83 4.45 18.30
N PHE A 81 -10.82 3.69 17.82
CA PHE A 81 -11.55 3.97 16.57
C PHE A 81 -12.04 5.42 16.39
N PRO A 82 -12.72 6.06 17.36
CA PRO A 82 -13.25 7.41 17.18
C PRO A 82 -12.16 8.48 17.08
N LEU A 83 -10.94 8.19 17.53
CA LEU A 83 -9.80 9.12 17.53
C LEU A 83 -8.94 9.00 16.27
N LEU A 84 -9.32 8.14 15.32
CA LEU A 84 -8.52 7.84 14.13
C LEU A 84 -9.08 8.55 12.90
N SER A 85 -8.16 9.04 12.06
CA SER A 85 -8.48 9.48 10.70
C SER A 85 -9.14 8.37 9.87
N GLU A 86 -9.87 8.73 8.82
CA GLU A 86 -10.59 7.77 7.98
C GLU A 86 -9.66 6.69 7.39
N ALA A 87 -8.46 7.09 6.97
CA ALA A 87 -7.45 6.17 6.46
C ALA A 87 -7.01 5.15 7.53
N ALA A 88 -6.78 5.61 8.76
CA ALA A 88 -6.40 4.76 9.89
C ALA A 88 -7.54 3.82 10.31
N GLN A 89 -8.79 4.30 10.32
CA GLN A 89 -9.97 3.47 10.57
C GLN A 89 -10.11 2.35 9.52
N GLY A 90 -9.87 2.64 8.24
CA GLY A 90 -9.87 1.64 7.17
C GLY A 90 -8.83 0.53 7.41
N LYS A 91 -7.61 0.91 7.82
CA LYS A 91 -6.55 -0.04 8.17
C LYS A 91 -6.90 -0.87 9.39
N LEU A 92 -7.46 -0.25 10.43
CA LEU A 92 -7.87 -0.93 11.66
C LEU A 92 -8.98 -1.97 11.38
N LYS A 93 -9.97 -1.63 10.54
CA LYS A 93 -11.01 -2.56 10.07
C LYS A 93 -10.43 -3.75 9.32
N ALA A 94 -9.49 -3.50 8.40
CA ALA A 94 -8.83 -4.57 7.64
C ALA A 94 -8.01 -5.50 8.56
N HIS A 95 -7.28 -4.91 9.52
CA HIS A 95 -6.51 -5.65 10.51
C HIS A 95 -7.42 -6.53 11.39
N LYS A 96 -8.53 -5.97 11.89
CA LYS A 96 -9.54 -6.72 12.65
C LYS A 96 -10.13 -7.88 11.83
N LEU A 97 -10.44 -7.63 10.55
CA LEU A 97 -11.00 -8.64 9.68
C LEU A 97 -10.02 -9.80 9.45
N LEU A 98 -8.76 -9.51 9.10
CA LEU A 98 -7.74 -10.54 8.93
C LEU A 98 -7.50 -11.32 10.24
N GLY A 99 -7.40 -10.62 11.37
CA GLY A 99 -7.27 -11.25 12.70
C GLY A 99 -8.42 -12.21 12.98
N THR A 100 -9.65 -11.83 12.63
CA THR A 100 -10.84 -12.69 12.75
C THR A 100 -10.71 -13.98 11.94
N TYR A 101 -10.25 -13.88 10.68
CA TYR A 101 -9.97 -15.06 9.86
C TYR A 101 -8.89 -15.95 10.46
N LEU A 102 -7.84 -15.36 11.03
CA LEU A 102 -6.73 -16.10 11.62
C LEU A 102 -7.14 -16.84 12.89
N VAL A 103 -8.04 -16.30 13.71
CA VAL A 103 -8.63 -17.02 14.85
C VAL A 103 -9.35 -18.28 14.37
N MET A 104 -10.22 -18.16 13.37
CA MET A 104 -10.93 -19.32 12.82
C MET A 104 -9.96 -20.32 12.18
N LEU A 105 -8.98 -19.83 11.43
CA LEU A 105 -7.96 -20.66 10.80
C LEU A 105 -7.12 -21.41 11.84
N SER A 106 -6.84 -20.81 13.01
CA SER A 106 -6.10 -21.48 14.09
C SER A 106 -6.82 -22.75 14.58
N VAL A 107 -8.16 -22.69 14.71
CA VAL A 107 -9.00 -23.84 15.06
C VAL A 107 -8.97 -24.88 13.96
N VAL A 108 -9.07 -24.46 12.68
CA VAL A 108 -8.96 -25.37 11.54
C VAL A 108 -7.60 -26.08 11.54
N VAL A 109 -6.49 -25.36 11.75
CA VAL A 109 -5.14 -25.95 11.83
C VAL A 109 -5.04 -26.97 12.97
N LEU A 110 -5.62 -26.69 14.14
CA LEU A 110 -5.68 -27.63 15.26
C LEU A 110 -6.48 -28.89 14.91
N VAL A 111 -7.63 -28.76 14.24
CA VAL A 111 -8.42 -29.92 13.77
C VAL A 111 -7.61 -30.76 12.78
N PHE A 112 -6.94 -30.12 11.82
CA PHE A 112 -6.09 -30.83 10.87
C PHE A 112 -4.89 -31.50 11.53
N LYS A 113 -4.33 -30.91 12.59
CA LYS A 113 -3.31 -31.57 13.43
C LYS A 113 -3.85 -32.86 14.02
N LEU A 114 -5.04 -32.84 14.63
CA LEU A 114 -5.69 -34.03 15.20
C LEU A 114 -5.98 -35.09 14.13
N LEU A 115 -6.56 -34.70 12.99
CA LEU A 115 -6.83 -35.60 11.86
C LEU A 115 -5.54 -36.22 11.32
N SER A 116 -4.45 -35.46 11.21
CA SER A 116 -3.16 -35.96 10.75
C SER A 116 -2.54 -37.00 11.71
N ALA A 117 -2.89 -36.93 13.00
CA ALA A 117 -2.45 -37.91 13.99
C ALA A 117 -3.30 -39.20 13.97
N MET A 118 -4.59 -39.09 13.65
CA MET A 118 -5.51 -40.23 13.59
C MET A 118 -5.42 -41.00 12.25
N ILE A 119 -5.30 -40.29 11.13
CA ILE A 119 -5.32 -40.86 9.80
C ILE A 119 -3.88 -41.08 9.33
N LYS A 120 -3.46 -42.35 9.24
CA LYS A 120 -2.11 -42.76 8.79
C LYS A 120 -1.90 -42.61 7.27
N ARG A 121 -2.37 -41.51 6.67
CA ARG A 121 -2.16 -41.17 5.25
C ARG A 121 -1.20 -39.99 5.15
N GLY A 122 -0.14 -40.14 4.36
CA GLY A 122 0.86 -39.07 4.14
C GLY A 122 0.22 -37.76 3.64
N LEU A 123 -0.85 -37.85 2.86
CA LEU A 123 -1.60 -36.70 2.37
C LEU A 123 -2.18 -35.82 3.50
N MET A 124 -2.70 -36.40 4.58
CA MET A 124 -3.26 -35.61 5.70
C MET A 124 -2.16 -34.83 6.43
N LYS A 125 -0.98 -35.42 6.54
CA LYS A 125 0.19 -34.75 7.13
C LYS A 125 0.68 -33.60 6.24
N ALA A 126 0.72 -33.81 4.92
CA ALA A 126 1.08 -32.77 3.96
C ALA A 126 0.08 -31.61 3.97
N LEU A 127 -1.22 -31.91 4.01
CA LEU A 127 -2.28 -30.89 4.06
C LEU A 127 -2.25 -30.10 5.38
N TYR A 128 -2.06 -30.78 6.52
CA TYR A 128 -1.83 -30.10 7.79
C TYR A 128 -0.64 -29.14 7.74
N LEU A 129 0.51 -29.60 7.22
CA LEU A 129 1.70 -28.75 7.12
C LEU A 129 1.49 -27.55 6.19
N LEU A 130 0.82 -27.75 5.06
CA LEU A 130 0.47 -26.67 4.16
C LEU A 130 -0.40 -25.62 4.86
N LEU A 131 -1.45 -26.05 5.57
CA LEU A 131 -2.32 -25.16 6.34
C LEU A 131 -1.55 -24.42 7.44
N LEU A 132 -0.64 -25.12 8.13
CA LEU A 132 0.20 -24.50 9.16
C LEU A 132 1.12 -23.42 8.58
N VAL A 133 1.75 -23.68 7.42
CA VAL A 133 2.58 -22.68 6.72
C VAL A 133 1.77 -21.46 6.31
N LEU A 134 0.58 -21.66 5.73
CA LEU A 134 -0.31 -20.56 5.35
C LEU A 134 -0.77 -19.76 6.57
N PHE A 135 -1.08 -20.44 7.68
CA PHE A 135 -1.45 -19.80 8.93
C PHE A 135 -0.30 -18.97 9.51
N VAL A 136 0.93 -19.51 9.55
CA VAL A 136 2.11 -18.77 10.00
C VAL A 136 2.36 -17.54 9.13
N ALA A 137 2.28 -17.68 7.80
CA ALA A 137 2.41 -16.54 6.89
C ALA A 137 1.35 -15.47 7.16
N GLY A 138 0.11 -15.89 7.42
CA GLY A 138 -0.98 -15.01 7.82
C GLY A 138 -0.71 -14.27 9.14
N ILE A 139 -0.23 -14.98 10.16
CA ILE A 139 0.15 -14.39 11.47
C ILE A 139 1.30 -13.38 11.33
N LEU A 140 2.32 -13.68 10.53
CA LEU A 140 3.41 -12.73 10.27
C LEU A 140 2.91 -11.48 9.53
N LYS A 141 1.98 -11.65 8.58
CA LYS A 141 1.32 -10.52 7.92
C LYS A 141 0.49 -9.70 8.92
N GLN A 142 -0.27 -10.35 9.80
CA GLN A 142 -1.05 -9.69 10.85
C GLN A 142 -0.16 -8.85 11.77
N GLY A 143 0.98 -9.40 12.20
CA GLY A 143 1.96 -8.67 13.00
C GLY A 143 2.56 -7.47 12.27
N LYS A 144 2.86 -7.60 10.97
CA LYS A 144 3.32 -6.47 10.15
C LYS A 144 2.25 -5.37 10.04
N ASP A 145 1.01 -5.74 9.72
CA ASP A 145 -0.09 -4.80 9.57
C ASP A 145 -0.41 -4.11 10.92
N GLY A 146 -0.34 -4.85 12.03
CA GLY A 146 -0.49 -4.30 13.38
C GLY A 146 0.64 -3.33 13.75
N GLY A 147 1.89 -3.65 13.38
CA GLY A 147 3.00 -2.71 13.49
C GLY A 147 2.76 -1.43 12.68
N GLU A 148 2.24 -1.53 11.45
CA GLU A 148 1.90 -0.35 10.65
C GLU A 148 0.84 0.53 11.34
N LEU A 149 -0.18 -0.06 11.96
CA LEU A 149 -1.19 0.69 12.73
C LEU A 149 -0.56 1.54 13.84
N VAL A 150 0.36 0.97 14.61
CA VAL A 150 1.01 1.68 15.72
C VAL A 150 2.02 2.70 15.19
N TYR A 151 2.95 2.28 14.33
CA TYR A 151 4.08 3.13 13.93
C TYR A 151 3.74 4.20 12.91
N LYS A 152 2.73 3.98 12.06
CA LYS A 152 2.37 4.91 10.98
C LYS A 152 1.13 5.74 11.30
N TYR A 153 0.17 5.17 12.02
CA TYR A 153 -1.11 5.82 12.30
C TYR A 153 -1.34 6.09 13.79
N GLY A 154 -0.35 5.84 14.65
CA GLY A 154 -0.44 6.18 16.07
C GLY A 154 -1.57 5.48 16.82
N VAL A 155 -2.07 4.34 16.33
CA VAL A 155 -3.19 3.65 16.98
C VAL A 155 -2.79 3.26 18.40
N ASN A 156 -3.55 3.73 19.38
CA ASN A 156 -3.28 3.56 20.81
C ASN A 156 -1.96 4.22 21.29
N VAL A 157 -1.52 5.28 20.61
CA VAL A 157 -0.40 6.13 21.01
C VAL A 157 -0.92 7.55 21.23
N GLU A 158 -1.26 7.87 22.48
CA GLU A 158 -1.93 9.11 22.91
C GLU A 158 -1.35 10.38 22.27
N LYS A 159 -0.03 10.58 22.38
CA LYS A 159 0.65 11.76 21.83
C LYS A 159 0.56 11.90 20.30
N VAL A 160 0.44 10.80 19.57
CA VAL A 160 0.30 10.85 18.10
C VAL A 160 -1.13 11.23 17.72
N GLN A 161 -2.13 10.78 18.49
CA GLN A 161 -3.54 11.12 18.26
C GLN A 161 -3.81 12.61 18.50
N GLU A 162 -3.18 13.21 19.52
CA GLU A 162 -3.25 14.66 19.76
C GLU A 162 -2.72 15.46 18.56
N ILE A 163 -1.53 15.11 18.07
CA ILE A 163 -0.88 15.81 16.94
C ILE A 163 -1.69 15.66 15.64
N ASP A 164 -2.23 14.48 15.35
CA ASP A 164 -3.05 14.27 14.15
C ASP A 164 -4.32 15.11 14.19
N SER A 165 -4.95 15.25 15.36
CA SER A 165 -6.14 16.09 15.54
C SER A 165 -5.82 17.58 15.31
N GLU A 166 -4.75 18.09 15.94
CA GLU A 166 -4.30 19.48 15.73
C GLU A 166 -3.93 19.74 14.26
N LEU A 167 -3.33 18.77 13.58
CA LEU A 167 -2.96 18.89 12.17
C LEU A 167 -4.18 19.00 11.26
N ASP A 168 -5.26 18.27 11.57
CA ASP A 168 -6.48 18.29 10.78
C ASP A 168 -7.25 19.60 10.99
N ASP A 169 -7.32 20.12 12.23
CA ASP A 169 -7.88 21.45 12.51
C ASP A 169 -7.14 22.54 11.72
N VAL A 170 -5.81 22.52 11.73
CA VAL A 170 -4.98 23.51 10.98
C VAL A 170 -5.16 23.38 9.47
N LYS A 171 -5.39 22.18 8.94
CA LYS A 171 -5.67 22.00 7.49
C LYS A 171 -7.01 22.59 7.11
N GLU A 172 -8.04 22.39 7.93
CA GLU A 172 -9.36 22.98 7.72
C GLU A 172 -9.27 24.51 7.71
N GLU A 173 -8.62 25.11 8.72
CA GLU A 173 -8.37 26.55 8.75
C GLU A 173 -7.59 27.04 7.52
N LEU A 174 -6.60 26.27 7.05
CA LEU A 174 -5.81 26.60 5.87
C LEU A 174 -6.61 26.48 4.57
N GLU A 175 -7.57 25.56 4.48
CA GLU A 175 -8.48 25.45 3.34
C GLU A 175 -9.47 26.63 3.32
N ASP A 176 -10.08 26.95 4.47
CA ASP A 176 -10.97 28.11 4.61
C ASP A 176 -10.26 29.42 4.23
N LEU A 177 -9.05 29.66 4.76
CA LEU A 177 -8.26 30.84 4.41
C LEU A 177 -7.89 30.90 2.92
N LYS A 178 -7.66 29.74 2.28
CA LYS A 178 -7.40 29.68 0.82
C LYS A 178 -8.66 29.99 0.02
N GLU A 179 -9.84 29.60 0.49
CA GLU A 179 -11.10 29.96 -0.15
C GLU A 179 -11.40 31.44 0.02
N GLU A 180 -11.27 31.99 1.24
CA GLU A 180 -11.41 33.43 1.49
C GLU A 180 -10.43 34.27 0.63
N THR A 181 -9.18 33.80 0.47
CA THR A 181 -8.18 34.48 -0.37
C THR A 181 -8.53 34.41 -1.86
N LYS A 182 -9.22 33.37 -2.33
CA LYS A 182 -9.72 33.27 -3.72
C LYS A 182 -10.95 34.15 -3.96
N GLU A 183 -11.77 34.35 -2.93
CA GLU A 183 -12.97 35.19 -2.98
C GLU A 183 -12.67 36.68 -2.69
N ALA A 184 -11.48 37.00 -2.19
CA ALA A 184 -11.05 38.38 -1.98
C ALA A 184 -11.13 39.20 -3.29
N PRO A 185 -11.82 40.37 -3.31
CA PRO A 185 -12.08 41.17 -4.51
C PRO A 185 -10.80 41.59 -5.26
N VAL A 186 -9.70 41.72 -4.53
CA VAL A 186 -8.39 42.11 -5.06
C VAL A 186 -7.79 41.01 -5.94
N VAL A 187 -8.01 39.73 -5.63
CA VAL A 187 -7.45 38.59 -6.39
C VAL A 187 -8.23 38.34 -7.68
N GLN A 188 -9.55 38.54 -7.66
CA GLN A 188 -10.37 38.54 -8.88
C GLN A 188 -10.04 39.73 -9.79
N ALA A 189 -9.88 40.93 -9.24
CA ALA A 189 -9.51 42.13 -10.01
C ALA A 189 -8.10 42.04 -10.64
N VAL A 190 -7.16 41.32 -10.01
CA VAL A 190 -5.82 41.08 -10.57
C VAL A 190 -5.84 40.02 -11.67
N LYS A 191 -6.70 39.00 -11.58
CA LYS A 191 -6.89 38.00 -12.66
C LYS A 191 -7.54 38.61 -13.90
N GLU A 192 -8.53 39.47 -13.71
CA GLU A 192 -9.20 40.18 -14.81
C GLU A 192 -8.24 41.15 -15.53
N LYS A 193 -7.48 41.95 -14.76
CA LYS A 193 -6.43 42.82 -15.32
C LYS A 193 -5.30 42.06 -16.00
N ALA A 194 -4.95 40.85 -15.56
CA ALA A 194 -3.94 40.03 -16.21
C ALA A 194 -4.44 39.45 -17.54
N ALA A 195 -5.74 39.15 -17.68
CA ALA A 195 -6.32 38.72 -18.95
C ALA A 195 -6.32 39.84 -19.99
N ASP A 196 -6.68 41.07 -19.60
CA ASP A 196 -6.65 42.24 -20.48
C ASP A 196 -5.23 42.57 -20.99
N VAL A 197 -4.21 42.41 -20.13
CA VAL A 197 -2.81 42.67 -20.51
C VAL A 197 -2.28 41.59 -21.48
N VAL A 198 -2.74 40.35 -21.34
CA VAL A 198 -2.36 39.25 -22.25
C VAL A 198 -3.06 39.38 -23.60
N GLU A 199 -4.28 39.89 -23.65
CA GLU A 199 -5.00 40.14 -24.91
C GLU A 199 -4.39 41.33 -25.67
N ALA A 200 -4.06 42.42 -24.97
CA ALA A 200 -3.36 43.57 -25.56
C ALA A 200 -1.94 43.23 -26.06
N ALA A 201 -1.27 42.25 -25.45
CA ALA A 201 0.03 41.77 -25.92
C ALA A 201 -0.09 40.90 -27.19
N LYS A 202 -1.19 40.16 -27.37
CA LYS A 202 -1.45 39.37 -28.59
C LYS A 202 -1.75 40.26 -29.78
N GLU A 203 -2.49 41.35 -29.59
CA GLU A 203 -2.81 42.32 -30.64
C GLU A 203 -1.54 43.02 -31.17
N LYS A 204 -0.65 43.46 -30.26
CA LYS A 204 0.64 44.07 -30.65
C LYS A 204 1.60 43.09 -31.32
N THR A 205 1.53 41.81 -30.99
CA THR A 205 2.36 40.78 -31.62
C THR A 205 1.88 40.44 -33.05
N ALA A 206 0.57 40.53 -33.31
CA ALA A 206 0.01 40.36 -34.65
C ALA A 206 0.40 41.51 -35.59
N GLU A 207 0.35 42.76 -35.11
CA GLU A 207 0.71 43.96 -35.89
C GLU A 207 2.21 43.97 -36.29
N VAL A 208 3.08 43.46 -35.42
CA VAL A 208 4.53 43.34 -35.70
C VAL A 208 4.80 42.23 -36.72
N LYS A 209 4.03 41.13 -36.68
CA LYS A 209 4.19 40.00 -37.60
C LYS A 209 3.78 40.38 -39.02
N GLU A 210 2.71 41.15 -39.18
CA GLU A 210 2.26 41.65 -40.49
C GLU A 210 3.26 42.64 -41.12
N LYS A 211 3.87 43.51 -40.29
CA LYS A 211 4.94 44.43 -40.75
C LYS A 211 6.23 43.71 -41.16
N ILE A 212 6.53 42.55 -40.57
CA ILE A 212 7.71 41.74 -40.93
C ILE A 212 7.46 40.99 -42.25
N GLU A 213 6.26 40.44 -42.46
CA GLU A 213 5.91 39.75 -43.72
C GLU A 213 5.85 40.71 -44.92
N ALA A 214 5.37 41.95 -44.73
CA ALA A 214 5.38 42.98 -45.76
C ALA A 214 6.82 43.34 -46.22
N LYS A 215 7.77 43.46 -45.28
CA LYS A 215 9.18 43.73 -45.58
C LYS A 215 9.89 42.55 -46.25
N MET A 216 9.57 41.31 -45.88
CA MET A 216 10.14 40.13 -46.53
C MET A 216 9.69 39.96 -47.99
N ASN A 217 8.46 40.33 -48.32
CA ASN A 217 7.96 40.28 -49.70
C ASN A 217 8.57 41.36 -50.60
N GLU A 218 8.97 42.51 -50.04
CA GLU A 218 9.69 43.56 -50.78
C GLU A 218 11.12 43.12 -51.14
N VAL A 219 11.82 42.45 -50.20
CA VAL A 219 13.18 41.92 -50.42
C VAL A 219 13.18 40.80 -51.46
N LYS A 220 12.14 39.95 -51.48
CA LYS A 220 12.01 38.84 -52.44
C LYS A 220 11.78 39.32 -53.88
N LYS A 221 11.24 40.52 -54.07
CA LYS A 221 10.95 41.09 -55.40
C LYS A 221 12.18 41.71 -56.09
N MET A 222 13.29 41.90 -55.36
CA MET A 222 14.55 42.40 -55.92
C MET A 222 15.49 41.28 -56.42
N VAL A 223 15.17 40.00 -56.19
CA VAL A 223 16.06 38.87 -56.49
C VAL A 223 15.35 37.85 -57.38
N GLU A 224 15.07 38.18 -58.65
CA GLU A 224 14.73 37.24 -59.74
C GLU A 224 14.60 38.05 -61.05
N THR A 225 15.59 38.12 -61.96
CA THR A 225 15.98 37.12 -62.99
C THR A 225 16.90 37.81 -64.05
N PRO A 226 17.47 37.13 -65.07
CA PRO A 226 18.17 35.83 -65.13
C PRO A 226 19.41 35.80 -66.07
N LYS A 227 20.26 34.74 -66.03
CA LYS A 227 20.87 34.16 -67.26
C LYS A 227 21.44 32.75 -67.09
N GLU A 228 20.74 31.78 -67.69
CA GLU A 228 21.18 30.74 -68.64
C GLU A 228 22.67 30.26 -68.66
N LYS A 229 22.88 28.94 -68.49
CA LYS A 229 23.21 27.93 -69.54
C LYS A 229 24.34 26.94 -69.18
N ALA A 230 24.06 25.67 -69.55
CA ALA A 230 24.97 24.57 -69.94
C ALA A 230 25.57 23.65 -68.86
N GLY A 231 25.50 22.33 -69.15
CA GLY A 231 26.47 21.34 -68.65
C GLY A 231 25.89 19.99 -68.27
N SER A 232 25.91 19.05 -69.22
CA SER A 232 25.49 17.63 -69.11
C SER A 232 26.57 16.75 -68.46
N ALA A 233 26.22 15.48 -68.18
CA ALA A 233 27.06 14.29 -67.90
C ALA A 233 27.29 13.96 -66.40
N GLU A 234 27.36 12.73 -65.89
CA GLU A 234 27.18 11.35 -66.39
C GLU A 234 27.44 10.37 -65.20
N VAL A 235 26.72 9.23 -65.16
CA VAL A 235 27.05 7.88 -64.61
C VAL A 235 27.44 7.65 -63.13
N ALA A 236 26.47 7.08 -62.39
CA ALA A 236 26.43 5.71 -61.80
C ALA A 236 27.42 5.29 -60.66
N PRO A 237 27.24 4.10 -60.00
CA PRO A 237 27.07 4.02 -58.55
C PRO A 237 28.10 3.13 -57.84
N ALA A 238 28.15 3.14 -56.51
CA ALA A 238 28.81 2.07 -55.76
C ALA A 238 28.14 1.81 -54.41
N ALA A 239 27.71 0.57 -54.26
CA ALA A 239 27.25 -0.07 -53.05
C ALA A 239 28.41 -0.27 -52.04
N THR A 240 28.06 -0.55 -50.78
CA THR A 240 28.09 -1.89 -50.15
C THR A 240 28.50 -1.78 -48.67
N THR A 241 27.68 -2.38 -47.78
CA THR A 241 28.03 -3.19 -46.57
C THR A 241 29.00 -2.60 -45.52
N THR A 242 28.94 -2.91 -44.21
CA THR A 242 28.55 -4.15 -43.51
C THR A 242 28.43 -3.81 -42.02
N GLN A 243 27.34 -4.28 -41.42
CA GLN A 243 27.15 -5.01 -40.15
C GLN A 243 28.24 -5.14 -39.05
N PRO A 244 27.82 -5.59 -37.84
CA PRO A 244 28.31 -5.14 -36.53
C PRO A 244 29.26 -6.14 -35.86
N GLU A 245 29.83 -5.75 -34.72
CA GLU A 245 30.41 -6.69 -33.76
C GLU A 245 30.06 -6.32 -32.32
N ALA A 246 30.06 -7.38 -31.52
CA ALA A 246 29.43 -7.52 -30.23
C ALA A 246 30.44 -7.47 -29.08
N ASN A 247 29.85 -7.40 -27.88
CA ASN A 247 30.25 -8.15 -26.70
C ASN A 247 31.54 -7.75 -25.96
N SER A 248 31.41 -7.52 -24.65
CA SER A 248 32.21 -8.20 -23.62
C SER A 248 31.89 -7.64 -22.22
N THR A 249 31.19 -8.47 -21.44
CA THR A 249 31.46 -8.84 -20.03
C THR A 249 32.21 -7.89 -19.10
N HIS A 250 31.60 -7.60 -17.94
CA HIS A 250 32.06 -8.05 -16.63
C HIS A 250 30.91 -8.07 -15.61
#